data_AF-A0A5S9ME46-F1
#
_entry.id   AF-A0A5S9ME46-F1
#
_cell.length_a   1.000
_cell.length_b   1.000
_cell.length_c   1.000
_cell.angle_alpha   90.00
_cell.angle_beta   90.00
_cell.angle_gamma   90.00
#
_symmetry.space_group_name_H-M   'P 1'
#
loop_
_entity.id
_entity.type
_entity.pdbx_description
1 polymer ?
#
loop_
_entity_poly.entity_id
_entity_poly.type
_entity_poly.pdbx_seq_one_letter_code
_entity_poly.pdbx_strand_id
1 'polypeptide(L)'
;MGELAAQNLQGQGIGQVTVINRTFEKAKELAGRFSGEPKSLNQLEKTLSEADILISSTGAKQFVITKEMVESANKKRKGRPLFMVDIAVPRDLDPAISEVEGAFFYDIDDLEGIVAANLKERRAVAEQVELLIEAEIVEFKQWLNTLGVVPVISALREKALTIQADTMQSIERKLPNLTNREMKLLNKHTKSIINQMLKDPILKAKEIAAEPNAEEKAFYSLKEIFDLQVEDEEQKVESAQVEQGSFQLFKPNMAQGFATVASE
;
A
#
# COMPACT_ATOMS: atom_id res chain seq x y z
N MET A 1 17.07 4.37 -7.77
CA MET A 1 17.00 5.73 -8.35
C MET A 1 18.11 5.98 -9.37
N GLY A 2 19.35 5.55 -9.13
CA GLY A 2 20.45 5.69 -10.11
C GLY A 2 20.18 5.14 -11.51
N GLU A 3 19.36 4.09 -11.63
CA GLU A 3 18.95 3.55 -12.94
C GLU A 3 18.14 4.53 -13.79
N LEU A 4 17.12 5.18 -13.21
CA LEU A 4 16.29 6.18 -13.92
C LEU A 4 17.12 7.42 -14.31
N ALA A 5 18.06 7.82 -13.46
CA ALA A 5 18.98 8.91 -13.76
C ALA A 5 19.89 8.56 -14.96
N ALA A 6 20.44 7.34 -14.99
CA ALA A 6 21.22 6.83 -16.11
C ALA A 6 20.40 6.76 -17.41
N GLN A 7 19.15 6.31 -17.34
CA GLN A 7 18.25 6.24 -18.49
C GLN A 7 17.96 7.61 -19.09
N ASN A 8 17.68 8.62 -18.25
CA ASN A 8 17.44 9.98 -18.70
C ASN A 8 18.69 10.59 -19.36
N LEU A 9 19.88 10.39 -18.78
CA LEU A 9 21.14 10.87 -19.35
C LEU A 9 21.47 10.21 -20.69
N GLN A 10 21.14 8.92 -20.84
CA GLN A 10 21.31 8.23 -22.14
C GLN A 10 20.40 8.85 -23.20
N GLY A 11 19.15 9.18 -22.86
CA GLY A 11 18.23 9.90 -23.75
C GLY A 11 18.72 11.29 -24.16
N GLN A 12 19.62 11.90 -23.39
CA GLN A 12 20.25 13.20 -23.70
C GLN A 12 21.59 13.09 -24.44
N GLY A 13 22.02 11.88 -24.81
CA GLY A 13 23.20 11.66 -25.66
C GLY A 13 24.54 11.58 -24.91
N ILE A 14 24.54 11.12 -23.66
CA ILE A 14 25.80 10.86 -22.95
C ILE A 14 26.65 9.80 -23.68
N GLY A 15 27.97 10.00 -23.76
CA GLY A 15 28.85 9.16 -24.57
C GLY A 15 29.09 7.75 -24.02
N GLN A 16 29.53 7.64 -22.76
CA GLN A 16 29.86 6.37 -22.11
C GLN A 16 29.27 6.32 -20.71
N VAL A 17 28.60 5.22 -20.38
CA VAL A 17 28.10 4.94 -19.03
C VAL A 17 29.02 3.89 -18.39
N THR A 18 29.50 4.16 -17.18
CA THR A 18 30.21 3.16 -16.37
C THR A 18 29.40 2.88 -15.12
N VAL A 19 29.17 1.60 -14.80
CA VAL A 19 28.45 1.20 -13.59
C VAL A 19 29.41 0.54 -12.62
N ILE A 20 29.44 1.03 -11.38
CA ILE A 20 30.18 0.43 -10.28
C ILE A 20 29.19 -0.01 -9.21
N ASN A 21 29.35 -1.24 -8.73
CA ASN A 21 28.55 -1.79 -7.64
C ASN A 21 29.42 -2.67 -6.73
N ARG A 22 29.04 -2.77 -5.45
CA ARG A 22 29.66 -3.67 -4.48
C ARG A 22 29.59 -5.12 -4.95
N THR A 23 28.47 -5.51 -5.57
CA THR A 23 28.31 -6.81 -6.21
C THR A 23 28.51 -6.66 -7.72
N PHE A 24 29.62 -7.20 -8.25
CA PHE A 24 30.00 -7.03 -9.66
C PHE A 24 28.93 -7.52 -10.65
N GLU A 25 28.25 -8.63 -10.36
CA GLU A 25 27.17 -9.13 -11.23
C GLU A 25 26.03 -8.12 -11.38
N LYS A 26 25.68 -7.38 -10.30
CA LYS A 26 24.68 -6.30 -10.38
C LYS A 26 25.17 -5.13 -11.23
N ALA A 27 26.48 -4.84 -11.20
CA ALA A 27 27.06 -3.83 -12.08
C ALA A 27 26.96 -4.27 -13.55
N LYS A 28 27.25 -5.54 -13.84
CA LYS A 28 27.17 -6.12 -15.19
C LYS A 28 25.76 -6.11 -15.75
N GLU A 29 24.78 -6.51 -14.94
CA GLU A 29 23.37 -6.49 -15.32
C GLU A 29 22.92 -5.06 -15.66
N LEU A 30 23.17 -4.10 -14.77
CA LEU A 30 22.75 -2.72 -14.96
C LEU A 30 23.50 -2.03 -16.10
N ALA A 31 24.81 -2.26 -16.23
CA ALA A 31 25.60 -1.74 -17.35
C ALA A 31 25.08 -2.26 -18.70
N GLY A 32 24.68 -3.54 -18.77
CA GLY A 32 24.12 -4.15 -19.97
C GLY A 32 22.86 -3.44 -20.49
N ARG A 33 22.03 -2.89 -19.60
CA ARG A 33 20.80 -2.15 -19.95
C ARG A 33 21.10 -0.83 -20.66
N PHE A 34 22.26 -0.22 -20.41
CA PHE A 34 22.64 1.10 -20.93
C PHE A 34 23.82 1.06 -21.91
N SER A 35 24.16 -0.13 -22.44
CA SER A 35 25.38 -0.34 -23.24
C SER A 35 26.65 0.21 -22.56
N GLY A 36 26.66 0.19 -21.23
CA GLY A 36 27.74 0.70 -20.40
C GLY A 36 28.80 -0.34 -20.06
N GLU A 37 29.85 0.11 -19.37
CA GLU A 37 30.93 -0.73 -18.88
C GLU A 37 30.76 -1.02 -17.38
N PRO A 38 30.70 -2.29 -16.96
CA PRO A 38 30.74 -2.61 -15.54
C PRO A 38 32.18 -2.57 -15.02
N LYS A 39 32.41 -1.84 -13.93
CA LYS A 39 33.70 -1.81 -13.22
C LYS A 39 33.51 -2.26 -11.76
N SER A 40 34.57 -2.85 -11.21
CA SER A 40 34.60 -3.24 -9.80
C SER A 40 34.79 -2.01 -8.89
N LEU A 41 34.43 -2.14 -7.60
CA LEU A 41 34.61 -1.06 -6.62
C LEU A 41 36.08 -0.64 -6.47
N ASN A 42 37.02 -1.55 -6.66
CA ASN A 42 38.46 -1.27 -6.62
C ASN A 42 38.92 -0.30 -7.73
N GLN A 43 38.12 -0.14 -8.79
CA GLN A 43 38.40 0.76 -9.90
C GLN A 43 37.74 2.13 -9.72
N LEU A 44 37.06 2.39 -8.58
CA LEU A 44 36.31 3.60 -8.32
C LEU A 44 37.16 4.86 -8.45
N GLU A 45 38.30 4.95 -7.76
CA GLU A 45 39.18 6.13 -7.83
C GLU A 45 39.68 6.42 -9.23
N LYS A 46 40.07 5.38 -9.98
CA LYS A 46 40.50 5.54 -11.37
C LYS A 46 39.34 6.06 -12.22
N THR A 47 38.15 5.49 -12.05
CA THR A 47 36.96 5.87 -12.81
C THR A 47 36.53 7.32 -12.51
N LEU A 48 36.64 7.77 -11.25
CA LEU A 48 36.39 9.16 -10.86
C LEU A 48 37.32 10.16 -11.58
N SER A 49 38.54 9.74 -11.94
CA SER A 49 39.45 10.60 -12.71
C SER A 49 39.10 10.70 -14.21
N GLU A 50 38.27 9.79 -14.71
CA GLU A 50 37.87 9.71 -16.12
C GLU A 50 36.47 10.29 -16.37
N ALA A 51 35.54 10.14 -15.42
CA ALA A 51 34.12 10.47 -15.56
C ALA A 51 33.82 11.97 -15.47
N ASP A 52 32.94 12.53 -16.29
CA ASP A 52 32.50 13.93 -16.14
C ASP A 52 31.33 14.10 -15.16
N ILE A 53 30.49 13.07 -15.07
CA ILE A 53 29.31 13.01 -14.20
C ILE A 53 29.37 11.73 -13.36
N LEU A 54 29.17 11.89 -12.05
CA LEU A 54 28.97 10.82 -11.10
C LEU A 54 27.55 10.92 -10.54
N ILE A 55 26.83 9.80 -10.55
CA ILE A 55 25.57 9.65 -9.84
C ILE A 55 25.75 8.53 -8.81
N SER A 56 25.52 8.83 -7.53
CA SER A 56 25.55 7.84 -6.46
C SER A 56 24.16 7.54 -5.93
N SER A 57 23.86 6.25 -5.78
CA SER A 57 22.56 5.72 -5.37
C SER A 57 22.73 4.37 -4.67
N THR A 58 23.68 4.28 -3.74
CA THR A 58 23.94 3.03 -3.01
C THR A 58 23.13 2.93 -1.73
N GLY A 59 23.18 1.75 -1.09
CA GLY A 59 22.63 1.51 0.25
C GLY A 59 23.72 1.42 1.32
N ALA A 60 24.83 2.14 1.15
CA ALA A 60 25.91 2.16 2.12
C ALA A 60 25.48 2.91 3.39
N LYS A 61 26.06 2.53 4.53
CA LYS A 61 25.87 3.23 5.81
C LYS A 61 26.95 4.29 6.07
N GLN A 62 28.02 4.27 5.28
CA GLN A 62 29.18 5.14 5.36
C GLN A 62 29.39 5.75 3.98
N PHE A 63 30.10 6.87 3.92
CA PHE A 63 30.47 7.48 2.65
C PHE A 63 31.29 6.50 1.81
N VAL A 64 30.81 6.25 0.60
CA VAL A 64 31.46 5.45 -0.43
C VAL A 64 32.53 6.27 -1.14
N ILE A 65 32.32 7.58 -1.23
CA ILE A 65 33.23 8.52 -1.88
C ILE A 65 33.59 9.60 -0.87
N THR A 66 34.87 9.67 -0.54
CA THR A 66 35.42 10.62 0.44
C THR A 66 36.04 11.83 -0.25
N LYS A 67 36.25 12.90 0.51
CA LYS A 67 36.96 14.10 0.04
C LYS A 67 38.32 13.77 -0.56
N GLU A 68 39.10 12.92 0.11
CA GLU A 68 40.47 12.56 -0.32
C GLU A 68 40.47 11.83 -1.67
N MET A 69 39.48 10.97 -1.90
CA MET A 69 39.32 10.28 -3.19
C MET A 69 39.06 11.27 -4.32
N VAL A 70 38.19 12.26 -4.07
CA VAL A 70 37.87 13.30 -5.07
C VAL A 70 39.06 14.20 -5.33
N GLU A 71 39.79 14.64 -4.29
CA GLU A 71 41.02 15.43 -4.45
C GLU A 71 42.09 14.69 -5.27
N SER A 72 42.28 13.40 -4.97
CA SER A 72 43.22 12.52 -5.69
C SER A 72 42.83 12.36 -7.16
N ALA A 73 41.53 12.14 -7.43
CA ALA A 73 41.01 12.09 -8.79
C ALA A 73 41.21 13.42 -9.51
N ASN A 74 40.90 14.54 -8.86
CA ASN A 74 40.91 15.86 -9.47
C ASN A 74 42.31 16.34 -9.89
N LYS A 75 43.35 15.99 -9.12
CA LYS A 75 44.75 16.19 -9.52
C LYS A 75 45.08 15.56 -10.89
N LYS A 76 44.42 14.46 -11.25
CA LYS A 76 44.61 13.75 -12.53
C LYS A 76 43.74 14.31 -13.66
N ARG A 77 42.70 15.07 -13.35
CA ARG A 77 41.69 15.59 -14.30
C ARG A 77 42.14 16.83 -15.08
N LYS A 78 43.30 17.42 -14.74
CA LYS A 78 43.87 18.61 -15.43
C LYS A 78 42.88 19.78 -15.55
N GLY A 79 42.08 20.02 -14.51
CA GLY A 79 41.09 21.10 -14.46
C GLY A 79 39.74 20.79 -15.11
N ARG A 80 39.51 19.56 -15.60
CA ARG A 80 38.17 19.15 -16.06
C ARG A 80 37.21 19.06 -14.86
N PRO A 81 36.05 19.74 -14.91
CA PRO A 81 35.10 19.73 -13.80
C PRO A 81 34.53 18.34 -13.58
N LEU A 82 34.19 18.00 -12.33
CA LEU A 82 33.49 16.77 -11.97
C LEU A 82 32.12 17.14 -11.38
N PHE A 83 31.05 16.70 -12.03
CA PHE A 83 29.69 16.89 -11.53
C PHE A 83 29.25 15.65 -10.75
N MET A 84 28.76 15.84 -9.53
CA MET A 84 28.46 14.77 -8.59
C MET A 84 27.05 14.95 -8.05
N VAL A 85 26.23 13.91 -8.19
CA VAL A 85 24.85 13.88 -7.70
C VAL A 85 24.70 12.74 -6.71
N ASP A 86 24.35 13.06 -5.47
CA ASP A 86 24.03 12.07 -4.44
C ASP A 86 22.52 11.96 -4.25
N ILE A 87 21.96 10.83 -4.70
CA ILE A 87 20.54 10.46 -4.54
C ILE A 87 20.38 9.28 -3.58
N ALA A 88 21.40 9.00 -2.74
CA ALA A 88 21.36 7.96 -1.72
C ALA A 88 20.86 8.48 -0.36
N VAL A 89 20.17 7.61 0.37
CA VAL A 89 19.74 7.86 1.75
C VAL A 89 19.98 6.57 2.57
N PRO A 90 20.93 6.55 3.53
CA PRO A 90 21.88 7.62 3.90
C PRO A 90 22.83 8.05 2.77
N ARG A 91 23.40 9.27 2.87
CA ARG A 91 24.30 9.87 1.86
C ARG A 91 25.51 8.98 1.58
N ASP A 92 25.87 8.87 0.30
CA ASP A 92 27.04 8.13 -0.16
C ASP A 92 28.30 9.01 -0.24
N LEU A 93 28.12 10.32 -0.41
CA LEU A 93 29.21 11.26 -0.62
C LEU A 93 29.48 12.03 0.67
N ASP A 94 30.76 12.16 1.00
CA ASP A 94 31.21 13.02 2.08
C ASP A 94 30.86 14.49 1.81
N PRO A 95 30.08 15.18 2.68
CA PRO A 95 29.73 16.59 2.50
C PRO A 95 30.93 17.54 2.33
N ALA A 96 32.10 17.16 2.87
CA ALA A 96 33.33 17.95 2.75
C ALA A 96 33.89 18.00 1.31
N ILE A 97 33.34 17.19 0.37
CA ILE A 97 33.65 17.26 -1.06
C ILE A 97 33.28 18.63 -1.66
N SER A 98 32.30 19.33 -1.08
CA SER A 98 31.89 20.68 -1.51
C SER A 98 33.01 21.73 -1.43
N GLU A 99 34.07 21.46 -0.64
CA GLU A 99 35.24 22.33 -0.52
C GLU A 99 36.30 22.10 -1.62
N VAL A 100 36.15 21.05 -2.44
CA VAL A 100 37.13 20.68 -3.46
C VAL A 100 36.91 21.50 -4.73
N GLU A 101 37.88 22.33 -5.07
CA GLU A 101 37.84 23.16 -6.28
C GLU A 101 37.66 22.32 -7.56
N GLY A 102 36.70 22.66 -8.41
CA GLY A 102 36.42 21.92 -9.65
C GLY A 102 35.56 20.66 -9.49
N ALA A 103 35.12 20.33 -8.26
CA ALA A 103 34.06 19.37 -8.00
C ALA A 103 32.75 20.12 -7.68
N PHE A 104 31.68 19.78 -8.39
CA PHE A 104 30.35 20.34 -8.17
C PHE A 104 29.47 19.24 -7.58
N PHE A 105 29.04 19.43 -6.34
CA PHE A 105 28.26 18.46 -5.58
C PHE A 105 26.82 18.96 -5.41
N TYR A 106 25.87 18.08 -5.69
CA TYR A 106 24.44 18.30 -5.50
C TYR A 106 23.84 17.08 -4.81
N ASP A 107 22.95 17.30 -3.87
CA ASP A 107 22.14 16.25 -3.27
C ASP A 107 20.70 16.24 -3.81
N ILE A 108 19.87 15.35 -3.27
CA ILE A 108 18.47 15.25 -3.67
C ILE A 108 17.68 16.54 -3.39
N ASP A 109 18.00 17.26 -2.31
CA ASP A 109 17.31 18.48 -1.90
C ASP A 109 17.63 19.62 -2.88
N ASP A 110 18.89 19.72 -3.34
CA ASP A 110 19.30 20.68 -4.37
C ASP A 110 18.57 20.47 -5.70
N LEU A 111 18.23 19.22 -6.05
CA LEU A 111 17.48 18.88 -7.26
C LEU A 111 16.00 19.25 -7.14
N GLU A 112 15.41 19.22 -5.95
CA GLU A 112 13.99 19.58 -5.75
C GLU A 112 13.69 21.02 -6.18
N GLY A 113 14.65 21.94 -5.98
CA GLY A 113 14.54 23.34 -6.41
C GLY A 113 14.33 23.53 -7.92
N ILE A 114 14.82 22.59 -8.73
CA ILE A 114 14.71 22.62 -10.21
C ILE A 114 13.35 22.03 -10.67
N VAL A 115 12.76 21.12 -9.88
CA VAL A 115 11.49 20.46 -10.19
C VAL A 115 10.26 21.36 -9.91
N ALA A 116 10.47 22.53 -9.28
CA ALA A 116 9.43 23.48 -8.91
C ALA A 116 8.60 24.03 -10.10
N ALA A 117 9.07 23.89 -11.35
CA ALA A 117 8.32 24.29 -12.54
C ALA A 117 7.05 23.45 -12.81
N ASN A 118 6.94 22.24 -12.25
CA ASN A 118 5.79 21.34 -12.45
C ASN A 118 4.72 21.42 -11.36
N LEU A 119 4.86 22.35 -10.40
CA LEU A 119 4.01 22.39 -9.21
C LEU A 119 2.55 22.74 -9.54
N LYS A 120 2.31 23.59 -10.55
CA LYS A 120 0.95 24.01 -10.94
C LYS A 120 0.15 22.87 -11.57
N GLU A 121 0.79 22.09 -12.44
CA GLU A 121 0.15 20.93 -13.09
C GLU A 121 -0.11 19.81 -12.06
N ARG A 122 0.84 19.57 -11.15
CA ARG A 122 0.64 18.64 -10.02
C ARG A 122 -0.51 19.05 -9.11
N ARG A 123 -0.68 20.34 -8.82
CA ARG A 123 -1.81 20.84 -8.01
C ARG A 123 -3.16 20.61 -8.70
N ALA A 124 -3.25 20.89 -10.00
CA ALA A 124 -4.49 20.66 -10.75
C ALA A 124 -4.89 19.18 -10.79
N VAL A 125 -3.90 18.27 -10.89
CA VAL A 125 -4.14 16.83 -10.80
C VAL A 125 -4.52 16.42 -9.38
N ALA A 126 -3.88 16.98 -8.34
CA ALA A 126 -4.20 16.69 -6.95
C ALA A 126 -5.66 17.05 -6.61
N GLU A 127 -6.14 18.22 -7.04
CA GLU A 127 -7.55 18.64 -6.84
C GLU A 127 -8.54 17.65 -7.50
N GLN A 128 -8.22 17.13 -8.68
CA GLN A 128 -9.05 16.12 -9.34
C GLN A 128 -9.06 14.79 -8.58
N VAL A 129 -7.90 14.38 -8.05
CA VAL A 129 -7.77 13.16 -7.25
C VAL A 129 -8.50 13.29 -5.91
N GLU A 130 -8.48 14.46 -5.27
CA GLU A 130 -9.23 14.70 -4.03
C GLU A 130 -10.73 14.48 -4.22
N LEU A 131 -11.31 14.95 -5.33
CA LEU A 131 -12.73 14.70 -5.66
C LEU A 131 -13.04 13.22 -5.86
N LEU A 132 -12.12 12.46 -6.47
CA LEU A 132 -12.28 11.00 -6.61
C LEU A 132 -12.23 10.30 -5.26
N ILE A 133 -11.32 10.73 -4.36
CA ILE A 133 -11.22 10.19 -3.01
C ILE A 133 -12.50 10.48 -2.21
N GLU A 134 -13.06 11.69 -2.32
CA GLU A 134 -14.33 12.02 -1.65
C GLU A 134 -15.48 11.13 -2.11
N ALA A 135 -15.59 10.87 -3.41
CA ALA A 135 -16.58 9.95 -3.94
C ALA A 135 -16.39 8.52 -3.40
N GLU A 136 -15.15 8.02 -3.39
CA GLU A 136 -14.82 6.70 -2.88
C GLU A 136 -15.11 6.57 -1.37
N ILE A 137 -14.86 7.62 -0.59
CA ILE A 137 -15.20 7.66 0.84
C ILE A 137 -16.71 7.53 1.04
N VAL A 138 -17.53 8.14 0.20
CA VAL A 138 -18.99 8.02 0.27
C VAL A 138 -19.43 6.58 -0.02
N GLU A 139 -18.91 5.98 -1.09
CA GLU A 139 -19.20 4.57 -1.43
C GLU A 139 -18.74 3.62 -0.33
N PHE A 140 -17.53 3.83 0.21
CA PHE A 140 -16.99 3.02 1.30
C PHE A 140 -17.85 3.11 2.57
N LYS A 141 -18.35 4.30 2.94
CA LYS A 141 -19.26 4.47 4.08
C LYS A 141 -20.60 3.77 3.84
N GLN A 142 -21.15 3.86 2.64
CA GLN A 142 -22.36 3.11 2.28
C GLN A 142 -22.13 1.60 2.43
N TRP A 143 -21.00 1.10 1.93
CA TRP A 143 -20.63 -0.30 2.10
C TRP A 143 -20.47 -0.69 3.58
N LEU A 144 -19.80 0.12 4.41
CA LEU A 144 -19.68 -0.15 5.85
C LEU A 144 -21.03 -0.30 6.54
N ASN A 145 -22.00 0.54 6.20
CA ASN A 145 -23.37 0.45 6.76
C ASN A 145 -24.06 -0.86 6.39
N THR A 146 -23.73 -1.46 5.24
CA THR A 146 -24.27 -2.79 4.87
C THR A 146 -23.74 -3.91 5.75
N LEU A 147 -22.62 -3.74 6.46
CA LEU A 147 -22.02 -4.80 7.28
C LEU A 147 -22.79 -5.03 8.60
N GLY A 148 -23.49 -4.02 9.13
CA GLY A 148 -24.26 -4.12 10.37
C GLY A 148 -25.37 -5.17 10.34
N VAL A 149 -25.87 -5.54 9.15
CA VAL A 149 -26.90 -6.58 8.98
C VAL A 149 -26.35 -8.00 9.11
N VAL A 150 -25.04 -8.20 8.92
CA VAL A 150 -24.43 -9.53 8.84
C VAL A 150 -24.54 -10.30 10.17
N PRO A 151 -24.26 -9.71 11.34
CA PRO A 151 -24.48 -10.36 12.63
C PRO A 151 -25.95 -10.73 12.87
N VAL A 152 -26.87 -9.84 12.50
CA VAL A 152 -28.32 -10.05 12.66
C VAL A 152 -28.82 -11.22 11.81
N ILE A 153 -28.40 -11.31 10.54
CA ILE A 153 -28.73 -12.44 9.66
C ILE A 153 -28.16 -13.75 10.21
N SER A 154 -26.96 -13.71 10.76
CA SER A 154 -26.31 -14.88 11.35
C SER A 154 -27.09 -15.40 12.56
N ALA A 155 -27.43 -14.50 13.50
CA ALA A 155 -28.23 -14.83 14.68
C ALA A 155 -29.61 -15.38 14.32
N LEU A 156 -30.28 -14.79 13.30
CA LEU A 156 -31.58 -15.29 12.82
C LEU A 156 -31.49 -16.72 12.27
N ARG A 157 -30.45 -17.01 11.47
CA ARG A 157 -30.23 -18.36 10.92
C ARG A 157 -29.95 -19.36 12.03
N GLU A 158 -29.12 -19.00 12.99
CA GLU A 158 -28.80 -19.84 14.13
C GLU A 158 -30.06 -20.18 14.94
N LYS A 159 -30.86 -19.17 15.33
CA LYS A 159 -32.12 -19.37 16.04
C LYS A 159 -33.07 -20.30 15.28
N ALA A 160 -33.21 -20.12 13.97
CA ALA A 160 -34.07 -20.98 13.15
C ALA A 160 -33.57 -22.43 13.09
N LEU A 161 -32.26 -22.65 12.99
CA LEU A 161 -31.67 -23.99 12.99
C LEU A 161 -31.77 -24.66 14.37
N THR A 162 -31.68 -23.91 15.46
CA THR A 162 -31.91 -24.42 16.82
C THR A 162 -33.35 -24.91 16.98
N ILE A 163 -34.34 -24.10 16.57
CA ILE A 163 -35.76 -24.49 16.58
C ILE A 163 -35.98 -25.78 15.75
N GLN A 164 -35.31 -25.89 14.61
CA GLN A 164 -35.36 -27.10 13.78
C GLN A 164 -34.80 -28.32 14.49
N ALA A 165 -33.63 -28.18 15.11
CA ALA A 165 -32.98 -29.26 15.84
C ALA A 165 -33.85 -29.75 17.01
N ASP A 166 -34.41 -28.84 17.79
CA ASP A 166 -35.31 -29.15 18.91
C ASP A 166 -36.58 -29.86 18.42
N THR A 167 -37.12 -29.42 17.28
CA THR A 167 -38.28 -30.06 16.64
C THR A 167 -37.93 -31.47 16.18
N MET A 168 -36.76 -31.68 15.57
CA MET A 168 -36.30 -33.01 15.16
C MET A 168 -36.11 -33.94 16.36
N GLN A 169 -35.57 -33.46 17.48
CA GLN A 169 -35.49 -34.23 18.73
C GLN A 169 -36.87 -34.58 19.28
N SER A 170 -37.85 -33.65 19.18
CA SER A 170 -39.23 -33.96 19.56
C SER A 170 -39.86 -35.02 18.66
N ILE A 171 -39.56 -35.01 17.35
CA ILE A 171 -40.06 -36.00 16.39
C ILE A 171 -39.47 -37.37 16.71
N GLU A 172 -38.17 -37.46 16.96
CA GLU A 172 -37.47 -38.70 17.31
C GLU A 172 -38.05 -39.33 18.58
N ARG A 173 -38.31 -38.53 19.63
CA ARG A 173 -38.95 -39.02 20.87
C ARG A 173 -40.37 -39.54 20.66
N LYS A 174 -41.16 -38.90 19.79
CA LYS A 174 -42.58 -39.24 19.57
C LYS A 174 -42.79 -40.37 18.55
N LEU A 175 -41.80 -40.61 17.69
CA LEU A 175 -41.83 -41.64 16.64
C LEU A 175 -40.58 -42.54 16.75
N PRO A 176 -40.52 -43.42 17.79
CA PRO A 176 -39.32 -44.20 18.10
C PRO A 176 -38.94 -45.24 17.02
N ASN A 177 -39.85 -45.55 16.10
CA ASN A 177 -39.67 -46.53 15.04
C ASN A 177 -39.24 -45.92 13.68
N LEU A 178 -38.87 -44.63 13.64
CA LEU A 178 -38.38 -43.99 12.42
C LEU A 178 -37.09 -44.63 11.92
N THR A 179 -37.04 -44.93 10.63
CA THR A 179 -35.80 -45.40 10.00
C THR A 179 -34.82 -44.24 9.79
N ASN A 180 -33.52 -44.57 9.69
CA ASN A 180 -32.46 -43.60 9.36
C ASN A 180 -32.73 -42.84 8.05
N ARG A 181 -33.41 -43.48 7.08
CA ARG A 181 -33.77 -42.87 5.80
C ARG A 181 -34.86 -41.81 5.99
N GLU A 182 -35.90 -42.12 6.74
CA GLU A 182 -37.02 -41.21 7.02
C GLU A 182 -36.55 -40.02 7.85
N MET A 183 -35.70 -40.26 8.86
CA MET A 183 -35.08 -39.19 9.66
C MET A 183 -34.29 -38.20 8.79
N LYS A 184 -33.48 -38.70 7.86
CA LYS A 184 -32.75 -37.85 6.90
C LYS A 184 -33.70 -37.08 5.98
N LEU A 185 -34.78 -37.69 5.53
CA LEU A 185 -35.77 -37.06 4.66
C LEU A 185 -36.47 -35.91 5.39
N LEU A 186 -36.94 -36.13 6.62
CA LEU A 186 -37.55 -35.11 7.47
C LEU A 186 -36.59 -33.95 7.76
N ASN A 187 -35.34 -34.25 8.11
CA ASN A 187 -34.30 -33.24 8.32
C ASN A 187 -34.06 -32.39 7.05
N LYS A 188 -34.04 -33.02 5.87
CA LYS A 188 -33.88 -32.33 4.59
C LYS A 188 -35.06 -31.39 4.31
N HIS A 189 -36.29 -31.86 4.49
CA HIS A 189 -37.48 -31.05 4.20
C HIS A 189 -37.67 -29.91 5.21
N THR A 190 -37.46 -30.15 6.50
CA THR A 190 -37.55 -29.10 7.52
C THR A 190 -36.51 -27.99 7.31
N LYS A 191 -35.26 -28.36 7.01
CA LYS A 191 -34.23 -27.37 6.61
C LYS A 191 -34.60 -26.61 5.34
N SER A 192 -35.18 -27.30 4.35
CA SER A 192 -35.63 -26.66 3.11
C SER A 192 -36.72 -25.62 3.36
N ILE A 193 -37.69 -25.92 4.24
CA ILE A 193 -38.75 -24.97 4.64
C ILE A 193 -38.14 -23.73 5.28
N ILE A 194 -37.21 -23.90 6.22
CA ILE A 194 -36.53 -22.78 6.89
C ILE A 194 -35.74 -21.94 5.90
N ASN A 195 -34.98 -22.57 5.01
CA ASN A 195 -34.21 -21.85 4.00
C ASN A 195 -35.09 -21.07 3.04
N GLN A 196 -36.26 -21.61 2.66
CA GLN A 196 -37.23 -20.90 1.82
C GLN A 196 -37.88 -19.74 2.57
N MET A 197 -38.27 -19.94 3.83
CA MET A 197 -38.88 -18.91 4.67
C MET A 197 -37.94 -17.75 4.98
N LEU A 198 -36.64 -18.01 5.16
CA LEU A 198 -35.63 -17.00 5.48
C LEU A 198 -35.09 -16.27 4.25
N LYS A 199 -35.34 -16.76 3.03
CA LYS A 199 -34.74 -16.20 1.81
C LYS A 199 -35.12 -14.73 1.60
N ASP A 200 -36.43 -14.44 1.54
CA ASP A 200 -36.93 -13.11 1.21
C ASP A 200 -36.70 -12.10 2.36
N PRO A 201 -36.89 -12.46 3.65
CA PRO A 201 -36.53 -11.57 4.76
C PRO A 201 -35.05 -11.20 4.79
N ILE A 202 -34.14 -12.14 4.50
CA ILE A 202 -32.69 -11.87 4.45
C ILE A 202 -32.36 -10.94 3.27
N LEU A 203 -32.96 -11.17 2.10
CA LEU A 203 -32.77 -10.29 0.95
C LEU A 203 -33.25 -8.88 1.26
N LYS A 204 -34.45 -8.76 1.87
CA LYS A 204 -35.00 -7.46 2.21
C LYS A 204 -34.19 -6.73 3.29
N ALA A 205 -33.66 -7.46 4.26
CA ALA A 205 -32.74 -6.91 5.26
C ALA A 205 -31.47 -6.33 4.62
N LYS A 206 -30.91 -7.01 3.62
CA LYS A 206 -29.72 -6.52 2.88
C LYS A 206 -30.02 -5.32 2.00
N GLU A 207 -31.17 -5.30 1.32
CA GLU A 207 -31.61 -4.15 0.52
C GLU A 207 -31.79 -2.92 1.39
N ILE A 208 -32.50 -3.06 2.52
CA ILE A 208 -32.72 -1.95 3.45
C ILE A 208 -31.38 -1.46 4.00
N ALA A 209 -30.45 -2.36 4.35
CA ALA A 209 -29.10 -1.99 4.81
C ALA A 209 -28.27 -1.15 3.81
N ALA A 210 -28.63 -1.18 2.52
CA ALA A 210 -27.95 -0.43 1.47
C ALA A 210 -28.58 0.95 1.19
N GLU A 211 -29.72 1.29 1.80
CA GLU A 211 -30.38 2.58 1.59
C GLU A 211 -29.72 3.71 2.41
N PRO A 212 -29.60 4.94 1.87
CA PRO A 212 -29.16 6.10 2.64
C PRO A 212 -30.15 6.38 3.77
N ASN A 213 -29.68 6.50 5.03
CA ASN A 213 -30.52 6.52 6.23
C ASN A 213 -31.32 5.22 6.45
N ALA A 214 -30.74 4.06 6.11
CA ALA A 214 -31.17 2.76 6.59
C ALA A 214 -31.07 2.73 8.12
N GLU A 215 -32.09 3.30 8.75
CA GLU A 215 -32.14 3.48 10.17
C GLU A 215 -31.87 2.12 10.83
N GLU A 216 -31.02 2.15 11.84
CA GLU A 216 -31.06 1.27 13.01
C GLU A 216 -32.44 0.61 13.24
N LYS A 217 -33.56 1.33 12.99
CA LYS A 217 -34.94 0.83 13.06
C LYS A 217 -35.23 -0.44 12.27
N ALA A 218 -34.66 -0.70 11.09
CA ALA A 218 -34.90 -1.94 10.37
C ALA A 218 -34.23 -3.14 11.04
N PHE A 219 -33.03 -2.92 11.60
CA PHE A 219 -32.30 -3.94 12.36
C PHE A 219 -32.90 -4.14 13.75
N TYR A 220 -33.30 -3.06 14.43
CA TYR A 220 -34.11 -3.12 15.65
C TYR A 220 -35.40 -3.90 15.41
N SER A 221 -36.11 -3.64 14.30
CA SER A 221 -37.34 -4.38 13.97
C SER A 221 -37.07 -5.88 13.79
N LEU A 222 -35.97 -6.29 13.14
CA LEU A 222 -35.62 -7.71 13.02
C LEU A 222 -35.16 -8.33 14.36
N LYS A 223 -34.37 -7.60 15.15
CA LYS A 223 -33.97 -8.01 16.51
C LYS A 223 -35.19 -8.18 17.41
N GLU A 224 -36.17 -7.29 17.34
CA GLU A 224 -37.41 -7.34 18.15
C GLU A 224 -38.40 -8.39 17.64
N ILE A 225 -38.70 -8.42 16.33
CA ILE A 225 -39.66 -9.38 15.75
C ILE A 225 -39.23 -10.81 16.01
N PHE A 226 -37.92 -11.09 15.93
CA PHE A 226 -37.38 -12.43 16.10
C PHE A 226 -36.70 -12.64 17.45
N ASP A 227 -36.71 -11.67 18.36
CA ASP A 227 -36.05 -11.71 19.68
C ASP A 227 -34.63 -12.29 19.58
N LEU A 228 -33.79 -11.62 18.79
CA LEU A 228 -32.42 -12.04 18.48
C LEU A 228 -31.44 -11.44 19.48
N GLN A 229 -30.68 -12.29 20.15
CA GLN A 229 -29.56 -11.87 21.00
C GLN A 229 -28.33 -11.70 20.10
N VAL A 230 -28.04 -10.47 19.71
CA VAL A 230 -26.84 -10.10 18.95
C VAL A 230 -25.98 -9.28 19.90
N GLU A 231 -24.74 -9.69 20.14
CA GLU A 231 -23.80 -8.84 20.86
C GLU A 231 -23.59 -7.56 20.04
N ASP A 232 -23.90 -6.40 20.62
CA ASP A 232 -23.72 -5.12 19.94
C ASP A 232 -22.22 -4.86 19.77
N GLU A 233 -21.68 -5.21 18.59
CA GLU A 233 -20.30 -4.88 18.21
C GLU A 233 -20.07 -3.37 18.04
N GLU A 234 -21.13 -2.55 18.14
CA GLU A 234 -21.10 -1.07 18.09
C GLU A 234 -20.06 -0.49 19.06
N GLN A 235 -19.83 -1.10 20.22
CA GLN A 235 -18.85 -0.60 21.20
C GLN A 235 -17.37 -0.86 20.84
N LYS A 236 -17.05 -1.76 19.89
CA LYS A 236 -15.66 -1.99 19.45
C LYS A 236 -15.21 -1.01 18.39
N VAL A 237 -16.12 -0.50 17.57
CA VAL A 237 -15.79 0.47 16.52
C VAL A 237 -15.68 1.88 17.11
N GLU A 238 -16.54 2.21 18.10
CA GLU A 238 -16.51 3.52 18.77
C GLU A 238 -15.30 3.68 19.71
N SER A 239 -14.90 2.62 20.43
CA SER A 239 -13.66 2.65 21.24
C SER A 239 -12.39 2.78 20.39
N ALA A 240 -12.38 2.27 19.16
CA ALA A 240 -11.30 2.51 18.20
C ALA A 240 -11.32 3.92 17.59
N GLN A 241 -12.48 4.59 17.56
CA GLN A 241 -12.62 5.98 17.07
C GLN A 241 -12.30 7.03 18.16
N VAL A 242 -12.56 6.75 19.44
CA VAL A 242 -12.27 7.70 20.54
C VAL A 242 -10.77 7.79 20.85
N GLU A 243 -9.98 6.73 20.66
CA GLU A 243 -8.51 6.80 20.76
C GLU A 243 -7.86 7.54 19.57
N GLN A 244 -8.58 7.77 18.46
CA GLN A 244 -8.11 8.58 17.33
C GLN A 244 -8.59 10.03 17.37
N GLY A 245 -9.21 10.45 18.49
CA GLY A 245 -9.67 11.82 18.79
C GLY A 245 -8.58 12.86 19.02
N SER A 246 -7.44 12.73 18.33
CA SER A 246 -6.48 13.82 18.14
C SER A 246 -5.84 13.72 16.76
N PHE A 247 -6.66 13.76 15.70
CA PHE A 247 -6.18 14.28 14.41
C PHE A 247 -5.95 15.79 14.58
N GLN A 248 -4.79 16.13 15.17
CA GLN A 248 -4.17 17.41 14.90
C GLN A 248 -4.05 17.51 13.38
N LEU A 249 -4.64 18.57 12.82
CA LEU A 249 -4.42 19.06 11.46
C LEU A 249 -3.01 18.68 11.01
N PHE A 250 -2.93 17.69 10.12
CA PHE A 250 -1.70 17.22 9.53
C PHE A 250 -1.09 18.41 8.78
N LYS A 251 -0.13 19.10 9.41
CA LYS A 251 0.81 19.93 8.66
C LYS A 251 1.58 18.96 7.76
N PRO A 252 1.69 19.22 6.45
CA PRO A 252 2.32 18.29 5.54
C PRO A 252 3.80 18.20 5.92
N ASN A 253 4.19 17.07 6.50
CA ASN A 253 5.60 16.71 6.61
C ASN A 253 5.88 15.73 5.48
N MET A 254 6.83 16.11 4.65
CA MET A 254 7.20 15.42 3.43
C MET A 254 7.59 13.95 3.67
N ALA A 255 7.12 13.11 2.73
CA ALA A 255 7.77 11.91 2.21
C ALA A 255 8.21 10.80 3.17
N GLN A 256 7.40 9.73 3.26
CA GLN A 256 7.81 8.30 3.24
C GLN A 256 6.62 7.54 2.63
N GLY A 257 6.64 7.04 1.39
CA GLY A 257 7.43 5.89 0.98
C GLY A 257 6.66 4.58 1.21
N PHE A 258 5.70 4.24 0.33
CA PHE A 258 5.15 2.87 0.25
C PHE A 258 5.36 2.27 -1.14
N ALA A 259 5.87 1.05 -1.11
CA ALA A 259 6.17 0.20 -2.24
C ALA A 259 4.88 -0.22 -2.96
N THR A 260 4.87 -0.07 -4.27
CA THR A 260 3.93 -0.79 -5.14
C THR A 260 4.65 -2.04 -5.65
N VAL A 261 4.13 -3.21 -5.29
CA VAL A 261 4.44 -4.47 -5.95
C VAL A 261 3.58 -4.50 -7.21
N ALA A 262 4.21 -4.36 -8.37
CA ALA A 262 3.62 -4.77 -9.64
C ALA A 262 4.21 -6.15 -9.97
N SER A 263 3.36 -7.17 -9.95
CA SER A 263 3.58 -8.40 -10.70
C SER A 263 3.11 -8.18 -12.13
N GLU A 264 3.82 -8.76 -13.09
CA GLU A 264 3.18 -9.23 -14.33
C GLU A 264 2.10 -10.27 -14.00
#